data_AF-A0A920K688-F1
#
_entry.id   AF-A0A920K688-F1
#
_cell.length_a   1.000
_cell.length_b   1.000
_cell.length_c   1.000
_cell.angle_alpha   90.00
_cell.angle_beta   90.00
_cell.angle_gamma   90.00
#
_symmetry.space_group_name_H-M   'P 1'
#
loop_
_entity.id
_entity.type
_entity.pdbx_description
1 polymer ?
#
loop_
_entity_poly.entity_id
_entity_poly.type
_entity_poly.pdbx_seq_one_letter_code
_entity_poly.pdbx_strand_id
1 'polypeptide(L)'
;MIATAFLSMWISNTATAVMILPVGIAVVKQLQDNPNTIKNENSIFSKALMLAIAYSASIGGMASLIGTPPNLVLAGVLEKSYAIELTFAKWFGFGFPISITFLIIAWLYLTKFAFQFKLKEFPGGIAEIKKQINILGKSLLKKKWF
;
A
#
# COMPACT_ATOMS: atom_id res chain seq x y z
N MET A 1 -1.30 -2.59 2.41
CA MET A 1 -0.61 -3.36 1.35
C MET A 1 -1.49 -3.51 0.12
N ILE A 2 -2.63 -4.20 0.21
CA ILE A 2 -3.52 -4.45 -0.94
C ILE A 2 -3.92 -3.16 -1.68
N ALA A 3 -4.41 -2.14 -0.97
CA ALA A 3 -4.82 -0.88 -1.61
C ALA A 3 -3.67 -0.20 -2.38
N THR A 4 -2.48 -0.16 -1.79
CA THR A 4 -1.28 0.39 -2.44
C THR A 4 -0.90 -0.43 -3.67
N ALA A 5 -0.86 -1.76 -3.56
CA ALA A 5 -0.52 -2.63 -4.68
C ALA A 5 -1.52 -2.46 -5.83
N PHE A 6 -2.82 -2.43 -5.53
CA PHE A 6 -3.88 -2.23 -6.51
C PHE A 6 -3.74 -0.90 -7.25
N LEU A 7 -3.54 0.21 -6.53
CA LEU A 7 -3.32 1.52 -7.17
C LEU A 7 -2.07 1.51 -8.05
N SER A 8 -1.01 0.84 -7.61
CA SER A 8 0.25 0.75 -8.37
C SER A 8 0.16 -0.13 -9.61
N MET A 9 -0.89 -0.95 -9.76
CA MET A 9 -1.12 -1.68 -11.02
C MET A 9 -1.46 -0.74 -12.17
N TRP A 10 -2.01 0.44 -11.86
CA TRP A 10 -2.55 1.37 -12.87
C TRP A 10 -1.79 2.69 -12.96
N ILE A 11 -0.97 2.96 -11.94
CA ILE A 11 -0.22 4.21 -11.77
C ILE A 11 1.25 3.83 -11.51
N SER A 12 2.18 4.73 -11.82
CA SER A 12 3.59 4.52 -11.48
C SER A 12 3.82 4.34 -9.97
N ASN A 13 4.73 3.42 -9.63
CA ASN A 13 5.08 3.08 -8.25
C ASN A 13 5.40 4.30 -7.38
N THR A 14 6.18 5.25 -7.92
CA THR A 14 6.58 6.47 -7.20
C THR A 14 5.37 7.33 -6.88
N ALA A 15 4.47 7.54 -7.85
CA ALA A 15 3.26 8.34 -7.62
C ALA A 15 2.33 7.65 -6.61
N THR A 16 2.15 6.33 -6.71
CA THR A 16 1.35 5.58 -5.74
C THR A 16 1.91 5.66 -4.32
N ALA A 17 3.23 5.54 -4.16
CA ALA A 17 3.87 5.67 -2.86
C ALA A 17 3.63 7.06 -2.24
N VAL A 18 3.83 8.13 -3.03
CA VAL A 18 3.60 9.51 -2.59
C VAL A 18 2.13 9.76 -2.24
N MET A 19 1.18 9.19 -2.99
CA MET A 19 -0.26 9.34 -2.69
C MET A 19 -0.67 8.65 -1.38
N ILE A 20 -0.08 7.49 -1.07
CA ILE A 20 -0.44 6.71 0.12
C ILE A 20 0.34 7.15 1.37
N LEU A 21 1.50 7.78 1.19
CA LEU A 21 2.37 8.22 2.29
C LEU A 21 1.64 9.09 3.34
N PRO A 22 0.85 10.12 2.99
CA PRO A 22 0.11 10.92 3.98
C PRO A 22 -0.87 10.09 4.81
N VAL A 23 -1.53 9.10 4.19
CA VAL A 23 -2.45 8.19 4.88
C VAL A 23 -1.67 7.33 5.88
N GLY A 24 -0.52 6.79 5.49
CA GLY A 24 0.35 6.03 6.39
C GLY A 24 0.84 6.87 7.58
N ILE A 25 1.23 8.12 7.35
CA ILE A 25 1.65 9.05 8.40
C ILE A 25 0.49 9.35 9.35
N ALA A 26 -0.72 9.57 8.84
CA ALA A 26 -1.90 9.82 9.66
C ALA A 26 -2.20 8.64 10.62
N VAL A 27 -2.09 7.40 10.13
CA VAL A 27 -2.27 6.18 10.95
C VAL A 27 -1.18 6.06 12.01
N VAL A 28 0.08 6.35 11.66
CA VAL A 28 1.19 6.35 12.62
C VAL A 28 0.97 7.40 13.72
N LYS A 29 0.53 8.60 13.36
CA LYS A 29 0.27 9.67 14.32
C LYS A 29 -0.85 9.29 15.29
N GLN A 30 -1.91 8.66 14.79
CA GLN A 30 -3.01 8.17 15.62
C GLN A 30 -2.56 7.12 16.64
N LEU A 31 -1.55 6.31 16.31
CA LEU A 31 -0.90 5.41 17.27
C LEU A 31 -0.04 6.15 18.30
N GLN A 32 0.62 7.24 17.91
CA GLN A 32 1.49 8.03 18.81
C GLN A 32 0.67 8.75 19.87
N ASP A 33 -0.50 9.24 19.49
CA ASP A 33 -1.39 9.99 20.36
C ASP A 33 -2.14 9.10 21.38
N ASN A 34 -2.02 7.77 21.28
CA ASN A 34 -2.59 6.85 22.26
C ASN A 34 -1.64 6.67 23.46
N PRO A 35 -2.03 7.11 24.67
CA PRO A 35 -1.17 7.06 25.86
C PRO A 35 -0.80 5.64 26.31
N ASN A 36 -1.52 4.61 25.83
CA ASN A 36 -1.21 3.21 26.11
C ASN A 36 -0.18 2.59 25.14
N THR A 37 0.30 3.34 24.13
CA THR A 37 1.27 2.84 23.17
C THR A 37 2.69 2.97 23.70
N ILE A 38 3.43 1.86 23.75
CA ILE A 38 4.86 1.88 24.08
C ILE A 38 5.63 2.58 22.96
N LYS A 39 6.44 3.60 23.28
CA LYS A 39 7.18 4.43 22.30
C LYS A 39 8.00 3.59 21.30
N ASN A 40 8.59 2.48 21.75
CA ASN A 40 9.36 1.58 20.91
C ASN A 40 8.46 0.82 19.90
N GLU A 41 7.26 0.39 20.31
CA GLU A 41 6.31 -0.29 19.42
C GLU A 41 5.78 0.63 18.33
N ASN A 42 5.58 1.92 18.65
CA ASN A 42 5.21 2.91 17.65
C ASN A 42 6.26 3.03 16.54
N SER A 43 7.55 3.08 16.91
CA SER A 43 8.65 3.16 15.94
C SER A 43 8.72 1.92 15.05
N ILE A 44 8.55 0.73 15.64
CA ILE A 44 8.51 -0.55 14.92
C ILE A 44 7.35 -0.55 13.92
N PHE A 45 6.15 -0.18 14.36
CA PHE A 45 4.98 -0.10 13.50
C PHE A 45 5.15 0.91 12.37
N SER A 46 5.68 2.09 12.67
CA SER A 46 5.93 3.14 11.67
C SER A 46 6.84 2.64 10.57
N LYS A 47 7.97 2.00 10.94
CA LYS A 47 8.91 1.41 9.99
C LYS A 47 8.25 0.31 9.15
N ALA A 48 7.53 -0.59 9.81
CA ALA A 48 6.83 -1.69 9.14
C ALA A 48 5.79 -1.19 8.14
N LEU A 49 5.01 -0.16 8.51
CA LEU A 49 3.98 0.41 7.65
C LEU A 49 4.60 1.12 6.43
N MET A 50 5.66 1.92 6.64
CA MET A 50 6.34 2.60 5.53
C MET A 50 6.95 1.61 4.54
N LEU A 51 7.62 0.56 5.04
CA LEU A 51 8.15 -0.53 4.20
C LEU A 51 7.04 -1.30 3.49
N ALA A 52 5.94 -1.58 4.18
CA ALA A 52 4.78 -2.24 3.58
C ALA A 52 4.20 -1.43 2.41
N ILE A 53 4.12 -0.10 2.53
CA ILE A 53 3.69 0.79 1.44
C ILE A 53 4.69 0.72 0.28
N ALA A 54 5.99 0.88 0.56
CA ALA A 54 7.04 0.86 -0.45
C ALA A 54 7.06 -0.46 -1.25
N TYR A 55 7.11 -1.60 -0.56
CA TYR A 55 7.10 -2.91 -1.21
C TYR A 55 5.80 -3.17 -1.96
N SER A 56 4.65 -2.78 -1.42
CA SER A 56 3.37 -2.97 -2.10
C SER A 56 3.28 -2.16 -3.39
N ALA A 57 3.79 -0.93 -3.41
CA ALA A 57 3.85 -0.13 -4.64
C ALA A 57 4.72 -0.83 -5.70
N SER A 58 5.95 -1.22 -5.34
CA SER A 58 6.84 -1.93 -6.26
C SER A 58 6.23 -3.23 -6.78
N ILE A 59 5.66 -4.06 -5.91
CA ILE A 59 5.09 -5.36 -6.28
C ILE A 59 3.83 -5.19 -7.15
N GLY A 60 2.99 -4.21 -6.83
CA GLY A 60 1.77 -3.92 -7.58
C GLY A 60 2.05 -3.50 -9.02
N GLY A 61 3.06 -2.66 -9.25
CA GLY A 61 3.43 -2.21 -10.60
C GLY A 61 3.92 -3.33 -11.53
N MET A 62 4.37 -4.47 -10.99
CA MET A 62 4.78 -5.62 -11.80
C MET A 62 3.57 -6.38 -12.37
N ALA A 63 2.40 -6.26 -11.74
CA ALA A 63 1.22 -7.04 -12.08
C ALA A 63 0.66 -6.73 -13.48
N SER A 64 0.79 -5.48 -13.93
CA SER A 64 0.24 -5.00 -15.19
C SER A 64 1.33 -4.50 -16.13
N LEU A 65 1.02 -4.45 -17.43
CA LEU A 65 1.95 -3.97 -18.43
C LEU A 65 2.25 -2.46 -18.28
N ILE A 66 1.30 -1.70 -17.74
CA ILE A 66 1.35 -0.23 -17.63
C ILE A 66 1.97 0.21 -16.29
N GLY A 67 1.98 -0.67 -15.28
CA GLY A 67 2.37 -0.30 -13.91
C GLY A 67 3.81 0.20 -13.78
N THR A 68 4.74 -0.28 -14.62
CA THR A 68 6.14 0.17 -14.61
C THR A 68 6.78 0.27 -16.01
N PRO A 69 7.74 1.20 -16.22
CA PRO A 69 8.45 1.32 -17.49
C PRO A 69 9.18 0.06 -17.97
N PRO A 70 9.84 -0.76 -17.11
CA PRO A 70 10.50 -1.99 -17.55
C PRO A 70 9.56 -2.97 -18.29
N ASN A 71 8.30 -3.07 -17.88
CA ASN A 71 7.32 -3.95 -18.53
C ASN A 71 7.02 -3.51 -19.97
N LEU A 72 6.91 -2.19 -20.20
CA LEU A 72 6.72 -1.61 -21.53
C LEU A 72 7.97 -1.75 -22.40
N VAL A 73 9.16 -1.56 -21.82
CA VAL A 73 10.43 -1.76 -22.53
C VAL A 73 10.56 -3.21 -22.96
N LEU A 74 10.23 -4.17 -22.09
CA LEU A 74 10.23 -5.60 -22.43
C LEU A 74 9.29 -5.90 -23.60
N ALA A 75 8.05 -5.39 -23.57
CA ALA A 75 7.11 -5.56 -24.68
C ALA A 75 7.68 -5.04 -26.00
N GLY A 76 8.27 -3.85 -25.99
CA GLY A 76 8.89 -3.26 -27.18
C GLY A 76 10.12 -4.02 -27.69
N VAL A 77 10.91 -4.63 -26.80
CA VAL A 77 12.05 -5.49 -27.19
C VAL A 77 11.56 -6.81 -27.80
N LEU A 78 10.54 -7.45 -27.20
CA LEU A 78 9.98 -8.69 -27.73
C LEU A 78 9.36 -8.51 -29.11
N GLU A 79 8.68 -7.38 -29.32
CA GLU A 79 8.12 -7.01 -30.61
C GLU A 79 9.23 -6.80 -31.65
N LYS A 80 10.26 -6.01 -31.32
CA LYS A 80 11.35 -5.67 -32.26
C LYS A 80 12.28 -6.84 -32.58
N SER A 81 12.64 -7.65 -31.59
CA SER A 81 13.67 -8.69 -31.74
C SER A 81 13.10 -10.05 -32.13
N TYR A 82 11.85 -10.33 -31.75
CA TYR A 82 11.25 -11.66 -31.93
C TYR A 82 9.90 -11.63 -32.65
N ALA A 83 9.40 -10.46 -33.06
CA ALA A 83 8.06 -10.28 -33.63
C ALA A 83 6.93 -10.82 -32.72
N ILE A 84 7.17 -10.82 -31.39
CA ILE A 84 6.20 -11.28 -30.39
C ILE A 84 5.47 -10.07 -29.81
N GLU A 85 4.19 -9.94 -30.13
CA GLU A 85 3.32 -8.96 -29.50
C GLU A 85 2.88 -9.39 -28.10
N LEU A 86 3.38 -8.66 -27.10
CA LEU A 86 3.00 -8.82 -25.70
C LEU A 86 1.80 -7.93 -25.37
N THR A 87 0.60 -8.48 -25.50
CA THR A 87 -0.64 -7.76 -25.15
C THR A 87 -0.80 -7.60 -23.64
N PHE A 88 -1.61 -6.61 -23.23
CA PHE A 88 -1.96 -6.40 -21.82
C PHE A 88 -2.48 -7.69 -21.16
N ALA A 89 -3.40 -8.41 -21.81
CA ALA A 89 -3.99 -9.62 -21.25
C ALA A 89 -2.98 -10.76 -21.05
N LYS A 90 -2.05 -10.95 -22.01
CA LYS A 90 -0.97 -11.95 -21.90
C LYS A 90 -0.07 -11.64 -20.72
N TRP A 91 0.37 -10.39 -20.60
CA TRP A 91 1.20 -9.98 -19.48
C TRP A 91 0.44 -10.08 -18.16
N PHE A 92 -0.80 -9.59 -18.10
CA PHE A 92 -1.59 -9.63 -16.88
C PHE A 92 -1.82 -11.07 -16.39
N GLY A 93 -2.09 -12.01 -17.29
CA GLY A 93 -2.18 -13.43 -16.96
C GLY A 93 -0.91 -14.03 -16.35
N PHE A 94 0.25 -13.43 -16.61
CA PHE A 94 1.55 -13.85 -16.06
C PHE A 94 1.96 -13.04 -14.81
N GLY A 95 1.98 -11.71 -14.92
CA GLY A 95 2.45 -10.79 -13.90
C GLY A 95 1.52 -10.68 -12.69
N PHE A 96 0.19 -10.74 -12.88
CA PHE A 96 -0.75 -10.60 -11.77
C PHE A 96 -0.67 -11.75 -10.76
N PRO A 97 -0.66 -13.05 -11.15
CA PRO A 97 -0.42 -14.15 -10.21
C PRO A 97 0.91 -14.07 -9.46
N ILE A 98 1.98 -13.65 -10.14
CA ILE A 98 3.30 -13.47 -9.53
C ILE A 98 3.27 -12.33 -8.49
N SER A 99 2.64 -11.21 -8.84
CA SER A 99 2.47 -10.07 -7.94
C SER A 99 1.69 -10.45 -6.68
N ILE A 100 0.60 -11.21 -6.81
CA ILE A 100 -0.15 -11.74 -5.64
C ILE A 100 0.76 -12.58 -4.75
N THR A 101 1.52 -13.50 -5.36
CA THR A 101 2.43 -14.39 -4.63
C THR A 101 3.45 -13.59 -3.84
N PHE A 102 4.11 -12.60 -4.48
CA PHE A 102 5.06 -11.73 -3.80
C PHE A 102 4.41 -10.82 -2.76
N LEU A 103 3.18 -10.36 -2.97
CA LEU A 103 2.46 -9.55 -1.99
C LEU A 103 2.19 -10.35 -0.71
N ILE A 104 1.81 -11.62 -0.84
CA ILE A 104 1.61 -12.54 0.28
C ILE A 104 2.95 -12.81 0.99
N ILE A 105 4.02 -13.09 0.25
CA ILE A 105 5.36 -13.31 0.82
C ILE A 105 5.84 -12.06 1.56
N ALA A 106 5.72 -10.88 0.96
CA ALA A 106 6.12 -9.62 1.59
C ALA A 106 5.29 -9.35 2.86
N TRP A 107 3.99 -9.61 2.83
CA TRP A 107 3.13 -9.45 4.00
C TRP A 107 3.55 -10.40 5.13
N LEU A 108 3.77 -11.69 4.84
CA LEU A 108 4.24 -12.66 5.81
C LEU A 108 5.62 -12.30 6.37
N TYR A 109 6.55 -11.89 5.49
CA TYR A 109 7.89 -11.48 5.88
C TYR A 109 7.85 -10.28 6.83
N LEU A 110 7.11 -9.23 6.48
CA LEU A 110 7.01 -8.02 7.30
C LEU A 110 6.30 -8.26 8.63
N THR A 111 5.27 -9.10 8.66
CA THR A 111 4.45 -9.31 9.86
C THR A 111 4.97 -10.39 10.80
N LYS A 112 5.70 -11.40 10.30
CA LYS A 112 6.15 -12.54 11.11
C LYS A 112 7.66 -12.58 11.34
N PHE A 113 8.46 -12.09 10.39
CA PHE A 113 9.93 -12.21 10.43
C PHE A 113 10.62 -10.88 10.73
N ALA A 114 10.35 -9.84 9.93
CA ALA A 114 11.07 -8.57 10.01
C ALA A 114 10.67 -7.75 11.25
N PHE A 115 9.40 -7.78 11.63
CA PHE A 115 8.88 -7.01 12.76
C PHE A 115 8.05 -7.90 13.68
N GLN A 116 8.37 -7.87 14.97
CA GLN A 116 7.60 -8.55 16.01
C GLN A 116 6.70 -7.52 16.71
N PHE A 117 5.40 -7.60 16.44
CA PHE A 117 4.40 -6.79 17.12
C PHE A 117 4.00 -7.44 18.43
N LYS A 118 4.17 -6.72 19.54
CA LYS A 118 3.74 -7.19 20.88
C LYS A 118 2.30 -6.76 21.16
N LEU A 119 1.89 -5.58 20.71
CA LEU A 119 0.48 -5.17 20.62
C LEU A 119 -0.24 -5.94 19.51
N LYS A 120 -1.10 -6.90 19.90
CA LYS A 120 -1.99 -7.61 18.97
C LYS A 120 -3.25 -6.83 18.62
N GLU A 121 -3.65 -5.90 19.48
CA GLU A 121 -4.87 -5.11 19.33
C GLU A 121 -4.63 -3.65 19.63
N PHE A 122 -5.42 -2.80 18.97
CA PHE A 122 -5.40 -1.36 19.13
C PHE A 122 -6.36 -0.97 20.25
N PRO A 123 -5.89 -0.60 21.45
CA PRO A 123 -6.79 -0.29 22.56
C PRO A 123 -7.60 0.95 22.20
N GLY A 124 -8.92 0.82 22.09
CA GLY A 124 -9.83 1.92 21.77
C GLY A 124 -9.97 2.27 20.29
N GLY A 125 -9.48 1.46 19.36
CA GLY A 125 -9.52 1.75 17.91
C GLY A 125 -10.94 2.03 17.37
N ILE A 126 -11.94 1.22 17.77
CA ILE A 126 -13.34 1.41 17.34
C ILE A 126 -13.93 2.71 17.91
N ALA A 127 -13.59 3.07 19.15
CA ALA A 127 -14.05 4.30 19.78
C ALA A 127 -13.46 5.54 19.08
N GLU A 128 -12.18 5.48 18.71
CA GLU A 128 -11.52 6.53 17.96
C GLU A 128 -12.07 6.65 16.53
N ILE A 129 -12.36 5.54 15.84
CA ILE A 129 -13.05 5.57 14.53
C ILE A 129 -14.41 6.25 14.65
N LYS A 130 -15.23 5.89 15.65
CA LYS A 130 -16.53 6.55 15.89
C LYS A 130 -16.37 8.04 16.15
N LYS A 131 -15.36 8.45 16.93
CA LYS A 131 -15.06 9.86 17.20
C LYS A 131 -14.69 10.61 15.91
N GLN A 132 -13.81 10.05 15.08
CA GLN A 132 -13.40 10.62 13.79
C GLN A 132 -14.60 10.78 12.84
N ILE A 133 -15.44 9.74 12.70
CA ILE A 133 -16.68 9.81 11.90
C ILE A 133 -17.60 10.92 12.40
N ASN A 134 -17.74 11.09 13.72
CA ASN A 134 -18.61 12.11 14.29
C ASN A 134 -18.05 13.54 14.07
N ILE A 135 -16.73 13.71 14.13
CA ILE A 135 -16.05 14.99 13.81
C ILE A 135 -16.23 15.33 12.32
N LEU A 136 -16.02 14.35 11.44
CA LEU A 136 -16.21 14.49 9.99
C LEU A 136 -17.69 14.82 9.66
N GLY A 137 -18.63 14.14 10.30
CA GLY A 137 -20.07 14.42 10.14
C GLY A 137 -20.43 15.86 10.54
N LYS A 138 -19.89 16.36 11.65
CA LYS A 138 -20.08 17.75 12.09
C LYS A 138 -19.43 18.77 11.15
N SER A 139 -18.26 18.48 10.59
CA SER A 139 -17.59 19.41 9.66
C SER A 139 -18.26 19.45 8.29
N LEU A 140 -18.81 18.32 7.82
CA LEU A 140 -19.62 18.22 6.60
C LEU A 140 -20.94 18.97 6.73
N LEU A 141 -21.60 18.90 7.89
CA LEU A 141 -22.78 19.72 8.18
C LEU A 141 -22.41 21.20 8.16
N LYS A 142 -21.28 21.60 8.77
CA LYS A 142 -20.84 23.01 8.80
C LYS A 142 -20.49 23.58 7.42
N LYS A 143 -20.01 22.75 6.48
CA LYS A 143 -19.76 23.14 5.08
C LYS A 143 -21.01 23.17 4.20
N LYS A 144 -22.12 22.57 4.61
CA LYS A 144 -23.39 22.54 3.85
C LYS A 144 -24.27 23.79 4.05
N TRP A 145 -23.89 24.67 4.98
CA TRP A 145 -24.63 25.90 5.34
C TRP A 145 -23.83 27.19 5.03
N PHE A 146 -22.97 27.14 4.01
CA PHE A 146 -22.33 28.30 3.39
C PHE A 146 -22.41 28.16 1.87
#